data_AF-A0AAW7IKX4-F1
#
_entry.id   AF-A0AAW7IKX4-F1
#
_cell.length_a   1.000
_cell.length_b   1.000
_cell.length_c   1.000
_cell.angle_alpha   90.00
_cell.angle_beta   90.00
_cell.angle_gamma   90.00
#
_symmetry.space_group_name_H-M   'P 1'
#
loop_
_entity.id
_entity.type
_entity.pdbx_description
1 polymer ?
#
loop_
_entity_poly.entity_id
_entity_poly.type
_entity_poly.pdbx_seq_one_letter_code
_entity_poly.pdbx_strand_id
1 'polypeptide(L)' 'MIYSKADVEKEIKLVAEQKFELVHQTIEKYQLKRLVRYHCEIISVSRSGYYNYFTEKSAQKRAARDAEMKK' A
#
# COMPACT_ATOMS: atom_id res chain seq x y z
N MET A 1 -15.62 8.49 24.77
CA MET A 1 -15.30 7.16 24.22
C MET A 1 -13.78 7.02 24.28
N ILE A 2 -13.25 6.47 25.38
CA ILE A 2 -11.81 6.44 25.65
C ILE A 2 -11.32 5.08 25.17
N TYR A 3 -10.60 5.04 24.06
CA TYR A 3 -9.96 3.81 23.60
C TYR A 3 -8.86 3.43 24.59
N SER A 4 -8.92 2.20 25.09
CA SER A 4 -7.93 1.61 25.99
C SER A 4 -6.57 1.55 25.30
N LYS A 5 -5.49 1.89 26.02
CA LYS A 5 -4.10 1.86 25.51
C LYS A 5 -3.69 0.50 24.91
N ALA A 6 -4.38 -0.59 25.27
CA ALA A 6 -4.18 -1.94 24.73
C ALA A 6 -4.78 -2.17 23.33
N ASP A 7 -5.77 -1.38 22.89
CA ASP A 7 -6.30 -1.43 21.51
C ASP A 7 -5.39 -0.71 20.50
N VAL A 8 -4.43 0.09 21.00
CA VAL A 8 -3.55 0.96 20.21
C VAL A 8 -2.34 0.22 19.61
N GLU A 9 -1.99 -0.97 20.12
CA GLU A 9 -0.75 -1.68 19.76
C GLU A 9 -0.98 -3.04 19.06
N LYS A 10 -2.15 -3.29 18.47
CA LYS A 10 -2.23 -4.38 17.48
C LYS A 10 -1.57 -3.89 16.20
N GLU A 11 -0.34 -4.31 15.98
CA GLU A 11 0.40 -4.08 14.75
C GLU A 11 -0.44 -4.60 13.56
N ILE A 12 -1.07 -3.68 12.83
CA ILE A 12 -1.88 -4.03 11.65
C ILE A 12 -0.90 -4.52 10.59
N LYS A 13 -0.81 -5.85 10.44
CA LYS A 13 0.01 -6.48 9.39
C LYS A 13 -0.64 -6.28 8.03
N LEU A 14 -0.29 -5.18 7.38
CA LEU A 14 -0.68 -4.90 6.01
C LEU A 14 0.23 -5.62 5.02
N VAL A 15 -0.37 -6.23 4.01
CA VAL A 15 0.35 -6.77 2.85
C VAL A 15 0.91 -5.60 2.04
N ALA A 16 2.04 -5.80 1.37
CA ALA A 16 2.71 -4.77 0.57
C ALA A 16 1.77 -4.05 -0.42
N GLU A 17 0.83 -4.78 -1.02
CA GLU A 17 -0.16 -4.24 -1.95
C GLU A 17 -1.06 -3.18 -1.29
N GLN A 18 -1.55 -3.46 -0.07
CA GLN A 18 -2.35 -2.51 0.71
C GLN A 18 -1.54 -1.29 1.13
N LYS A 19 -0.25 -1.48 1.44
CA LYS A 19 0.65 -0.39 1.77
C LYS A 19 0.86 0.56 0.58
N PHE A 20 1.02 0.02 -0.63
CA PHE A 20 1.17 0.84 -1.83
C PHE A 20 -0.09 1.65 -2.14
N GLU A 21 -1.25 1.02 -1.98
CA GLU A 21 -2.55 1.67 -2.18
C GLU A 21 -2.77 2.82 -1.20
N LEU A 22 -2.44 2.63 0.07
CA LEU A 22 -2.55 3.68 1.09
C LEU A 22 -1.64 4.89 0.77
N VAL A 23 -0.41 4.63 0.32
CA VAL A 23 0.51 5.71 -0.10
C VAL A 23 -0.06 6.46 -1.30
N HIS A 24 -0.59 5.74 -2.29
CA HIS A 24 -1.16 6.36 -3.49
C HIS A 24 -2.34 7.27 -3.14
N GLN A 25 -3.32 6.76 -2.38
CA GLN A 25 -4.49 7.51 -1.94
C GLN A 25 -4.13 8.74 -1.10
N THR A 26 -3.14 8.61 -0.20
CA THR A 26 -2.66 9.73 0.62
C THR A 26 -2.05 10.84 -0.24
N ILE A 27 -1.21 10.45 -1.22
CA ILE A 27 -0.54 11.40 -2.10
C ILE A 27 -1.54 12.12 -3.02
N GLU A 28 -2.52 11.40 -3.55
CA GLU A 28 -3.56 12.00 -4.38
C GLU A 28 -4.47 12.93 -3.57
N LYS A 29 -4.92 12.47 -2.39
CA LYS A 29 -5.82 13.25 -1.52
C LYS A 29 -5.20 14.57 -1.08
N TYR A 30 -3.93 14.56 -0.68
CA TYR A 30 -3.25 15.75 -0.14
C TYR A 30 -2.33 16.43 -1.17
N GLN A 31 -2.32 15.98 -2.43
CA GLN A 31 -1.48 16.51 -3.51
C GLN A 31 0.03 16.50 -3.18
N LEU A 32 0.48 15.52 -2.39
CA LEU A 32 1.85 15.41 -1.87
C LEU A 32 2.81 14.71 -2.85
N LYS A 33 2.75 15.06 -4.14
CA LYS A 33 3.42 14.31 -5.24
C LYS A 33 4.93 14.10 -5.06
N ARG A 34 5.61 14.98 -4.30
CA ARG A 34 7.05 14.90 -4.03
C ARG A 34 7.42 14.04 -2.81
N LEU A 35 6.45 13.52 -2.08
CA LEU A 35 6.67 12.79 -0.83
C LEU A 35 6.53 11.26 -0.97
N VAL A 36 6.39 10.71 -2.18
CA VAL A 36 6.33 9.24 -2.41
C VAL A 36 7.47 8.52 -1.70
N ARG A 37 8.71 9.01 -1.85
CA ARG A 37 9.90 8.41 -1.23
C ARG A 37 9.77 8.37 0.29
N TYR A 38 9.43 9.50 0.89
CA TYR A 38 9.29 9.63 2.34
C TYR A 38 8.21 8.70 2.89
N HIS A 39 7.06 8.60 2.22
CA HIS A 39 6.00 7.68 2.62
C HIS A 39 6.47 6.22 2.52
N CYS A 40 7.11 5.84 1.41
CA CYS A 40 7.66 4.47 1.25
C CYS A 40 8.65 4.11 2.37
N GLU A 41 9.48 5.06 2.80
CA GLU A 41 10.42 4.89 3.92
C GLU A 41 9.67 4.69 5.25
N ILE A 42 8.64 5.49 5.55
CA ILE A 42 7.81 5.35 6.78
C ILE A 42 7.16 3.97 6.87
N ILE A 43 6.54 3.50 5.79
CA ILE A 43 5.82 2.22 5.78
C ILE A 43 6.70 1.00 5.44
N SER A 44 8.03 1.23 5.33
CA SER A 44 9.05 0.21 5.07
C SER A 44 8.78 -0.63 3.81
N VAL A 45 8.54 0.04 2.68
CA VAL A 45 8.44 -0.58 1.35
C VAL A 45 9.41 0.05 0.37
N SER A 46 9.79 -0.67 -0.67
CA SER A 46 10.67 -0.12 -1.69
C SER A 46 9.93 0.85 -2.60
N ARG A 47 10.57 1.98 -2.91
CA ARG A 47 10.06 2.97 -3.89
C ARG A 47 9.88 2.35 -5.28
N SER A 48 10.81 1.49 -5.70
CA SER A 48 10.70 0.77 -6.98
C SER A 48 9.51 -0.20 -6.98
N GLY A 49 9.26 -0.87 -5.87
CA GLY A 49 8.08 -1.71 -5.68
C GLY A 49 6.79 -0.92 -5.84
N TYR A 50 6.69 0.27 -5.21
CA TYR A 50 5.55 1.18 -5.36
C TYR A 50 5.27 1.53 -6.82
N TYR A 51 6.27 2.05 -7.56
CA TYR A 51 6.04 2.44 -8.95
C TYR A 51 5.74 1.24 -9.84
N ASN A 52 6.43 0.11 -9.63
CA ASN A 52 6.19 -1.11 -10.38
C ASN A 52 4.77 -1.66 -10.13
N TYR A 53 4.23 -1.50 -8.91
CA TYR A 53 2.90 -1.96 -8.55
C TYR A 53 1.81 -1.36 -9.45
N PHE A 54 1.91 -0.08 -9.80
CA PHE A 54 0.93 0.62 -10.65
C PHE A 54 1.18 0.50 -12.16
N THR A 55 2.18 -0.28 -12.59
CA THR A 55 2.37 -0.56 -14.01
C THR A 55 1.29 -1.51 -14.54
N GLU A 56 0.92 -1.35 -15.81
CA GLU A 56 -0.05 -2.21 -16.48
C GLU A 56 0.34 -3.70 -16.41
N LYS A 57 1.62 -4.00 -16.65
CA LYS A 57 2.16 -5.36 -16.53
C LYS A 57 1.91 -5.98 -15.15
N SER A 58 2.12 -5.20 -14.09
CA SER A 58 1.88 -5.67 -12.73
C SER A 58 0.39 -5.81 -12.44
N ALA A 59 -0.46 -4.91 -12.96
CA ALA A 59 -1.90 -5.02 -12.85
C ALA A 59 -2.45 -6.28 -13.53
N GLN A 60 -2.01 -6.57 -14.76
CA GLN A 60 -2.38 -7.79 -15.50
C GLN A 60 -1.96 -9.06 -14.74
N LYS A 61 -0.75 -9.08 -14.18
CA LYS A 61 -0.29 -10.20 -13.34
C LYS A 61 -1.17 -10.43 -12.11
N ARG A 62 -1.62 -9.35 -11.45
CA ARG A 62 -2.55 -9.47 -10.31
C ARG A 62 -3.89 -10.04 -10.75
N ALA A 63 -4.47 -9.49 -11.82
CA ALA A 63 -5.75 -9.96 -12.36
C ALA A 63 -5.70 -11.46 -12.77
N ALA A 64 -4.59 -11.91 -13.36
CA ALA A 64 -4.40 -13.32 -13.71
C ALA A 64 -4.37 -14.23 -12.47
N ARG A 65 -3.60 -13.87 -11.42
CA ARG A 65 -3.56 -14.61 -10.16
C ARG A 65 -4.94 -14.71 -9.51
N ASP A 66 -5.70 -13.61 -9.52
CA ASP A 66 -7.04 -13.57 -8.91
C ASP A 66 -8.06 -14.41 -9.71
N ALA A 67 -7.88 -14.53 -11.02
CA ALA A 67 -8.71 -15.38 -11.87
C ALA A 67 -8.38 -16.87 -11.66
N GLU A 68 -7.12 -17.22 -11.45
CA GLU A 68 -6.68 -18.59 -11.16
C GLU A 68 -7.15 -19.09 -9.79
N MET A 69 -7.23 -18.23 -8.77
CA MET A 69 -7.74 -18.62 -7.44
C MET A 69 -9.26 -18.82 -7.38
N LYS A 70 -10.00 -18.37 -8.41
CA LYS A 70 -11.47 -18.50 -8.48
C LYS A 70 -11.95 -19.73 -9.27
N LYS A 71 -11.02 -20.62 -9.66
CA LYS A 71 -11.28 -21.80 -10.47
C LYS A 71 -11.20 -23.06 -9.62
#